data_AF-A0A524NML2-F1
#
_entry.id   AF-A0A524NML2-F1
#
_cell.length_a   1.000
_cell.length_b   1.000
_cell.length_c   1.000
_cell.angle_alpha   90.00
_cell.angle_beta   90.00
_cell.angle_gamma   90.00
#
_symmetry.space_group_name_H-M   'P 1'
#
loop_
_entity.id
_entity.type
_entity.pdbx_description
1 polymer ?
#
loop_
_entity_poly.entity_id
_entity_poly.type
_entity_poly.pdbx_seq_one_letter_code
_entity_poly.pdbx_strand_id
1 'polypeptide(L)'
;MPRRLRPRRPSTPAFLLTPLIVLALSGCGAPPPLGEQQLYAEANNEFEHGNFNLASQRYDELLEQYPFSELSEISRLRVGQAYYLNGDYDKAVASFTDFERLHPTSPLLPFVEYTIGMSHLDQARSRDRDKSATDNALRQFDGVSERYHASIYGRLADYRMGQCEQKLASHELYVGDYYVKIGQVTAGLARYRYILDFYPSSDAAILGAERLGLPTEDYGPDAPERNSGVEIVEIPAESVLDENLGLE
;
A
#
# COMPACT_ATOMS: atom_id res chain seq x y z
N MET A 1 -108.05 -28.71 -46.24
CA MET A 1 -107.29 -27.97 -47.27
C MET A 1 -106.47 -26.88 -46.56
N PRO A 2 -105.27 -26.52 -47.05
CA PRO A 2 -104.03 -26.80 -46.32
C PRO A 2 -103.24 -25.54 -45.87
N ARG A 3 -102.17 -25.78 -45.08
CA ARG A 3 -100.84 -25.10 -45.16
C ARG A 3 -100.82 -23.58 -44.86
N ARG A 4 -99.86 -22.99 -44.15
CA ARG A 4 -98.44 -23.29 -43.90
C ARG A 4 -97.99 -22.38 -42.74
N LEU A 5 -97.11 -22.94 -41.93
CA LEU A 5 -96.24 -22.25 -40.98
C LEU A 5 -95.45 -21.11 -41.67
N ARG A 6 -95.26 -19.97 -40.99
CA ARG A 6 -94.11 -19.08 -41.21
C ARG A 6 -93.15 -19.19 -40.01
N PRO A 7 -91.83 -19.25 -40.24
CA PRO A 7 -90.86 -19.57 -39.18
C PRO A 7 -90.45 -18.36 -38.32
N ARG A 8 -90.07 -18.71 -37.08
CA ARG A 8 -89.37 -17.91 -36.06
C ARG A 8 -88.07 -17.30 -36.59
N ARG A 9 -87.74 -16.08 -36.15
CA ARG A 9 -86.35 -15.61 -36.01
C ARG A 9 -86.01 -15.49 -34.51
N PRO A 10 -84.93 -16.13 -34.02
CA PRO A 10 -84.45 -15.93 -32.65
C PRO A 10 -83.55 -14.69 -32.58
N SER A 11 -83.78 -13.82 -31.59
CA SER A 11 -82.87 -12.74 -31.20
C SER A 11 -81.85 -13.30 -30.19
N THR A 12 -80.57 -13.31 -30.56
CA THR A 12 -79.44 -13.71 -29.70
C THR A 12 -79.15 -12.64 -28.64
N PRO A 13 -78.92 -13.01 -27.37
CA PRO A 13 -78.42 -12.07 -26.36
C PRO A 13 -76.91 -11.90 -26.48
N ALA A 14 -76.46 -10.64 -26.56
CA ALA A 14 -75.06 -10.26 -26.56
C ALA A 14 -74.46 -10.38 -25.15
N PHE A 15 -73.64 -11.40 -24.92
CA PHE A 15 -72.80 -11.51 -23.72
C PHE A 15 -71.47 -10.78 -23.98
N LEU A 16 -71.28 -9.67 -23.28
CA LEU A 16 -70.03 -8.90 -23.22
C LEU A 16 -68.97 -9.70 -22.45
N LEU A 17 -68.03 -10.27 -23.20
CA LEU A 17 -66.81 -10.93 -22.71
C LEU A 17 -65.81 -9.85 -22.25
N THR A 18 -65.57 -9.75 -20.95
CA THR A 18 -64.45 -8.99 -20.35
C THR A 18 -63.15 -9.80 -20.49
N PRO A 19 -62.04 -9.25 -21.01
CA PRO A 19 -60.79 -9.99 -21.09
C PRO A 19 -60.10 -9.99 -19.72
N LEU A 20 -59.86 -11.20 -19.19
CA LEU A 20 -58.99 -11.47 -18.05
C LEU A 20 -57.54 -11.24 -18.49
N ILE A 21 -56.97 -10.09 -18.13
CA ILE A 21 -55.55 -9.79 -18.31
C ILE A 21 -54.77 -10.66 -17.32
N VAL A 22 -54.20 -11.75 -17.82
CA VAL A 22 -53.23 -12.58 -17.09
C VAL A 22 -51.91 -11.82 -17.08
N LEU A 23 -51.57 -11.21 -15.95
CA LEU A 23 -50.21 -10.73 -15.67
C LEU A 23 -49.30 -11.96 -15.58
N ALA A 24 -48.60 -12.28 -16.67
CA ALA A 24 -47.49 -13.20 -16.62
C ALA A 24 -46.37 -12.55 -15.80
N LEU A 25 -46.26 -12.95 -14.54
CA LEU A 25 -45.08 -12.71 -13.71
C LEU A 25 -43.92 -13.50 -14.33
N SER A 26 -43.26 -12.92 -15.32
CA SER A 26 -41.94 -13.34 -15.76
C SER A 26 -40.96 -13.02 -14.63
N GLY A 27 -40.94 -13.89 -13.61
CA GLY A 27 -39.87 -13.92 -12.63
C GLY A 27 -38.58 -14.31 -13.34
N CYS A 28 -37.75 -13.32 -13.64
CA CYS A 28 -36.35 -13.55 -13.98
C CYS A 28 -35.69 -14.10 -12.72
N GLY A 29 -35.64 -15.43 -12.59
CA GLY A 29 -34.84 -16.09 -11.57
C GLY A 29 -33.38 -15.77 -11.87
N ALA A 30 -32.75 -14.98 -11.01
CA ALA A 30 -31.30 -14.80 -11.07
C ALA A 30 -30.64 -16.19 -11.02
N PRO A 31 -29.59 -16.44 -11.81
CA PRO A 31 -28.85 -17.70 -11.72
C PRO A 31 -28.42 -17.92 -10.27
N PRO A 32 -28.35 -19.19 -9.81
CA PRO A 32 -27.90 -19.48 -8.44
C PRO A 32 -26.52 -18.84 -8.23
N PRO A 33 -26.27 -18.29 -7.02
CA PRO A 33 -24.97 -17.72 -6.71
C PRO A 33 -23.87 -18.74 -7.01
N LEU A 34 -22.81 -18.26 -7.66
CA LEU A 34 -21.63 -19.07 -7.97
C LEU A 34 -21.08 -19.66 -6.68
N GLY A 35 -20.68 -20.93 -6.70
CA GLY A 35 -20.07 -21.55 -5.53
C GLY A 35 -18.77 -20.84 -5.12
N GLU A 36 -18.44 -20.83 -3.83
CA GLU A 36 -17.24 -20.14 -3.30
C GLU A 36 -15.95 -20.53 -4.04
N GLN A 37 -15.77 -21.80 -4.41
CA GLN A 37 -14.60 -22.26 -5.16
C GLN A 37 -14.57 -21.70 -6.59
N GLN A 38 -15.74 -21.53 -7.20
CA GLN A 38 -15.85 -20.97 -8.54
C GLN A 38 -15.58 -19.47 -8.54
N LEU A 39 -16.12 -18.73 -7.57
CA LEU A 39 -15.80 -17.30 -7.38
C LEU A 39 -14.29 -17.10 -7.14
N TYR A 40 -13.68 -17.93 -6.31
CA TYR A 40 -12.24 -17.87 -6.06
C TYR A 40 -11.42 -18.19 -7.32
N ALA A 41 -11.85 -19.19 -8.10
CA ALA A 41 -11.17 -19.55 -9.35
C ALA A 41 -11.27 -18.43 -10.40
N GLU A 42 -12.45 -17.81 -10.53
CA GLU A 42 -12.65 -16.65 -11.40
C GLU A 42 -11.79 -15.45 -10.96
N ALA A 43 -11.75 -15.17 -9.65
CA ALA A 43 -10.90 -14.11 -9.09
C ALA A 43 -9.40 -14.36 -9.35
N ASN A 44 -8.92 -15.60 -9.18
CA ASN A 44 -7.53 -15.96 -9.50
C ASN A 44 -7.25 -15.83 -11.01
N ASN A 45 -8.19 -16.22 -11.86
CA ASN A 45 -8.02 -16.09 -13.29
C ASN A 45 -7.79 -14.61 -13.67
N GLU A 46 -8.61 -13.71 -13.16
CA GLU A 46 -8.44 -12.27 -13.39
C GLU A 46 -7.12 -11.75 -12.81
N PHE A 47 -6.74 -12.23 -11.63
CA PHE A 47 -5.47 -11.87 -10.98
C PHE A 47 -4.25 -12.28 -11.82
N GLU A 48 -4.26 -13.51 -12.37
CA GLU A 48 -3.20 -14.05 -13.20
C GLU A 48 -3.08 -13.34 -14.55
N HIS A 49 -4.19 -12.83 -15.10
CA HIS A 49 -4.19 -12.01 -16.32
C HIS A 49 -3.82 -10.55 -16.07
N GLY A 50 -3.53 -10.16 -14.82
CA GLY A 50 -3.16 -8.79 -14.45
C GLY A 50 -4.36 -7.83 -14.36
N ASN A 51 -5.58 -8.35 -14.42
CA ASN A 51 -6.82 -7.57 -14.28
C ASN A 51 -7.11 -7.31 -12.79
N PHE A 52 -6.17 -6.68 -12.08
CA PHE A 52 -6.19 -6.58 -10.62
C PHE A 52 -7.44 -5.90 -10.05
N ASN A 53 -7.96 -4.87 -10.72
CA ASN A 53 -9.21 -4.21 -10.31
C ASN A 53 -10.43 -5.13 -10.39
N LEU A 54 -10.46 -6.03 -11.38
CA LEU A 54 -11.54 -7.00 -11.51
C LEU A 54 -11.33 -8.17 -10.54
N ALA A 55 -10.08 -8.61 -10.38
CA ALA A 55 -9.71 -9.63 -9.42
C ALA A 55 -10.13 -9.26 -7.99
N SER A 56 -9.83 -8.03 -7.53
CA SER A 56 -10.24 -7.57 -6.20
C SER A 56 -11.76 -7.59 -6.03
N GLN A 57 -12.52 -7.12 -7.02
CA GLN A 57 -13.98 -7.17 -7.00
C GLN A 57 -14.52 -8.61 -6.88
N ARG A 58 -13.90 -9.57 -7.56
CA ARG A 58 -14.31 -10.99 -7.48
C ARG A 58 -13.97 -11.63 -6.14
N TYR A 59 -12.83 -11.28 -5.55
CA TYR A 59 -12.53 -11.70 -4.17
C TYR A 59 -13.48 -11.06 -3.15
N ASP A 60 -13.81 -9.78 -3.31
CA ASP A 60 -14.78 -9.10 -2.45
C ASP A 60 -16.19 -9.74 -2.57
N GLU A 61 -16.62 -10.08 -3.78
CA GLU A 61 -17.88 -10.81 -4.02
C GLU A 61 -17.90 -12.17 -3.29
N LEU A 62 -16.78 -12.91 -3.28
CA LEU A 62 -16.65 -14.12 -2.47
C LEU A 62 -16.79 -13.82 -0.98
N LEU A 63 -16.13 -12.77 -0.48
CA LEU A 63 -16.16 -12.40 0.94
C LEU A 63 -17.54 -11.92 1.39
N GLU A 64 -18.31 -11.28 0.51
CA GLU A 64 -19.68 -10.84 0.76
C GLU A 64 -20.65 -12.02 0.81
N GLN A 65 -20.53 -12.97 -0.13
CA GLN A 65 -21.43 -14.13 -0.21
C GLN A 65 -21.07 -15.23 0.80
N TYR A 66 -19.77 -15.41 1.08
CA TYR A 66 -19.23 -16.50 1.89
C TYR A 66 -18.23 -16.00 2.96
N PRO A 67 -18.67 -15.14 3.91
CA PRO A 67 -17.77 -14.48 4.88
C PRO A 67 -17.05 -15.43 5.85
N PHE A 68 -17.53 -16.66 6.01
CA PHE A 68 -16.95 -17.70 6.86
C PHE A 68 -16.28 -18.84 6.08
N SER A 69 -16.06 -18.67 4.77
CA SER A 69 -15.37 -19.65 3.94
C SER A 69 -13.95 -19.89 4.44
N GLU A 70 -13.44 -21.11 4.24
CA GLU A 70 -12.01 -21.40 4.39
C GLU A 70 -11.16 -20.57 3.42
N LEU A 71 -11.75 -20.09 2.32
CA LEU A 71 -11.11 -19.21 1.34
C LEU A 71 -11.15 -17.73 1.75
N SER A 72 -11.82 -17.37 2.84
CA SER A 72 -12.01 -15.96 3.22
C SER A 72 -10.68 -15.27 3.58
N GLU A 73 -9.82 -15.90 4.37
CA GLU A 73 -8.53 -15.35 4.76
C GLU A 73 -7.65 -15.10 3.52
N ILE A 74 -7.47 -16.13 2.68
CA ILE A 74 -6.65 -16.00 1.47
C ILE A 74 -7.27 -14.99 0.48
N SER A 75 -8.60 -14.90 0.36
CA SER A 75 -9.26 -13.91 -0.50
C SER A 75 -9.02 -12.49 -0.01
N ARG A 76 -9.07 -12.22 1.30
CA ARG A 76 -8.72 -10.90 1.87
C ARG A 76 -7.27 -10.53 1.58
N LEU A 77 -6.35 -11.49 1.71
CA LEU A 77 -4.96 -11.28 1.33
C LEU A 77 -4.84 -10.88 -0.15
N ARG A 78 -5.55 -11.60 -1.03
CA ARG A 78 -5.53 -11.37 -2.47
C ARG A 78 -6.10 -10.02 -2.87
N VAL A 79 -7.11 -9.50 -2.17
CA VAL A 79 -7.63 -8.14 -2.36
C VAL A 79 -6.53 -7.11 -2.14
N GLY A 80 -5.82 -7.18 -1.00
CA GLY A 80 -4.70 -6.27 -0.72
C GLY A 80 -3.57 -6.39 -1.74
N GLN A 81 -3.22 -7.61 -2.14
CA GLN A 81 -2.21 -7.85 -3.18
C GLN A 81 -2.63 -7.28 -4.53
N ALA A 82 -3.90 -7.42 -4.92
CA ALA A 82 -4.42 -6.87 -6.16
C ALA A 82 -4.30 -5.34 -6.17
N TYR A 83 -4.65 -4.66 -5.07
CA TYR A 83 -4.45 -3.21 -4.96
C TYR A 83 -2.98 -2.81 -5.06
N TYR A 84 -2.09 -3.54 -4.37
CA TYR A 84 -0.65 -3.27 -4.45
C TYR A 84 -0.11 -3.39 -5.88
N LEU A 85 -0.45 -4.49 -6.57
CA LEU A 85 -0.02 -4.74 -7.94
C LEU A 85 -0.67 -3.78 -8.95
N ASN A 86 -1.86 -3.26 -8.66
CA ASN A 86 -2.49 -2.20 -9.45
C ASN A 86 -1.86 -0.81 -9.23
N GLY A 87 -0.95 -0.67 -8.25
CA GLY A 87 -0.37 0.61 -7.84
C GLY A 87 -1.28 1.47 -6.95
N ASP A 88 -2.41 0.92 -6.51
CA ASP A 88 -3.35 1.57 -5.59
C ASP A 88 -2.85 1.41 -4.13
N TYR A 89 -1.68 1.94 -3.82
CA TYR A 89 -0.99 1.70 -2.54
C TYR A 89 -1.80 2.11 -1.31
N ASP A 90 -2.58 3.20 -1.36
CA ASP A 90 -3.44 3.61 -0.25
C ASP A 90 -4.53 2.56 0.05
N LYS A 91 -5.11 1.96 -1.00
CA LYS A 91 -6.09 0.88 -0.84
C LYS A 91 -5.41 -0.40 -0.36
N ALA A 92 -4.20 -0.69 -0.85
CA ALA A 92 -3.42 -1.85 -0.40
C ALA A 92 -3.14 -1.76 1.11
N VAL A 93 -2.66 -0.61 1.60
CA VAL A 93 -2.43 -0.38 3.03
C VAL A 93 -3.72 -0.57 3.83
N ALA A 94 -4.83 0.00 3.39
CA ALA A 94 -6.13 -0.17 4.06
C ALA A 94 -6.56 -1.65 4.12
N SER A 95 -6.50 -2.38 3.01
CA SER A 95 -6.87 -3.79 2.95
C SER A 95 -5.98 -4.69 3.80
N PHE A 96 -4.66 -4.44 3.81
CA PHE A 96 -3.72 -5.20 4.64
C PHE A 96 -3.88 -4.87 6.13
N THR A 97 -4.14 -3.62 6.49
CA THR A 97 -4.44 -3.23 7.88
C THR A 97 -5.73 -3.92 8.36
N ASP A 98 -6.75 -4.02 7.52
CA ASP A 98 -7.95 -4.78 7.83
C ASP A 98 -7.69 -6.28 7.96
N PHE A 99 -6.79 -6.85 7.13
CA PHE A 99 -6.35 -8.24 7.27
C PHE A 99 -5.72 -8.48 8.65
N GLU A 100 -4.79 -7.62 9.09
CA GLU A 100 -4.14 -7.75 10.41
C GLU A 100 -5.15 -7.71 11.56
N ARG A 101 -6.12 -6.79 11.47
CA ARG A 101 -7.18 -6.65 12.47
C ARG A 101 -8.09 -7.88 12.55
N LEU A 102 -8.39 -8.49 11.41
CA LEU A 102 -9.29 -9.65 11.32
C LEU A 102 -8.57 -10.98 11.57
N HIS A 103 -7.27 -11.07 11.29
CA HIS A 103 -6.47 -12.29 11.37
C HIS A 103 -5.16 -12.09 12.16
N PRO A 104 -5.22 -11.66 13.44
CA PRO A 104 -4.04 -11.27 14.22
C PRO A 104 -3.10 -12.42 14.60
N THR A 105 -3.47 -13.67 14.31
CA THR A 105 -2.64 -14.87 14.54
C THR A 105 -2.29 -15.58 13.24
N SER A 106 -2.53 -14.95 12.09
CA SER A 106 -2.26 -15.56 10.79
C SER A 106 -0.76 -15.76 10.56
N PRO A 107 -0.33 -16.90 10.01
CA PRO A 107 1.05 -17.08 9.58
C PRO A 107 1.43 -16.19 8.39
N LEU A 108 0.46 -15.50 7.77
CA LEU A 108 0.66 -14.60 6.64
C LEU A 108 1.02 -13.16 7.07
N LEU A 109 0.90 -12.84 8.36
CA LEU A 109 1.21 -11.50 8.89
C LEU A 109 2.59 -10.96 8.51
N PRO A 110 3.69 -11.74 8.52
CA PRO A 110 4.99 -11.25 8.09
C PRO A 110 4.99 -10.73 6.65
N PHE A 111 4.27 -11.38 5.74
CA PHE A 111 4.11 -10.91 4.36
C PHE A 111 3.25 -9.64 4.29
N VAL A 112 2.15 -9.62 5.04
CA VAL A 112 1.18 -8.51 5.08
C VAL A 112 1.84 -7.23 5.60
N GLU A 113 2.45 -7.29 6.77
CA GLU A 113 3.13 -6.16 7.41
C GLU A 113 4.30 -5.65 6.55
N TYR A 114 5.06 -6.56 5.91
CA TYR A 114 6.10 -6.19 4.96
C TYR A 114 5.54 -5.48 3.72
N THR A 115 4.40 -5.93 3.20
CA THR A 115 3.79 -5.35 1.99
C THR A 115 3.17 -3.97 2.28
N ILE A 116 2.72 -3.69 3.51
CA ILE A 116 2.36 -2.33 3.94
C ILE A 116 3.59 -1.41 3.85
N GLY A 117 4.74 -1.87 4.34
CA GLY A 117 6.00 -1.10 4.27
C GLY A 117 6.41 -0.82 2.83
N MET A 118 6.32 -1.84 1.96
CA MET A 118 6.54 -1.68 0.53
C MET A 118 5.56 -0.69 -0.11
N SER A 119 4.28 -0.74 0.25
CA SER A 119 3.27 0.19 -0.27
C SER A 119 3.63 1.65 0.05
N HIS A 120 4.08 1.92 1.27
CA HIS A 120 4.58 3.25 1.64
C HIS A 120 5.87 3.62 0.91
N LEU A 121 6.81 2.67 0.75
CA LEU A 121 8.06 2.93 0.06
C LEU A 121 7.84 3.23 -1.43
N ASP A 122 6.91 2.54 -2.08
CA ASP A 122 6.57 2.75 -3.50
C ASP A 122 5.79 4.06 -3.72
N GLN A 123 5.14 4.59 -2.68
CA GLN A 123 4.60 5.95 -2.67
C GLN A 123 5.68 7.03 -2.51
N ALA A 124 6.88 6.68 -2.03
CA ALA A 124 7.95 7.64 -1.80
C ALA A 124 8.42 8.28 -3.12
N ARG A 125 8.27 9.60 -3.20
CA ARG A 125 8.58 10.39 -4.41
C ARG A 125 10.07 10.78 -4.45
N SER A 126 10.42 11.67 -5.39
CA SER A 126 11.79 12.18 -5.55
C SER A 126 12.34 12.86 -4.28
N ARG A 127 13.67 12.90 -4.16
CA ARG A 127 14.43 13.38 -2.98
C ARG A 127 14.18 14.84 -2.59
N ASP A 128 13.48 15.63 -3.39
CA ASP A 128 13.12 17.04 -3.15
C ASP A 128 11.69 17.21 -2.59
N ARG A 129 10.94 16.11 -2.42
CA ARG A 129 9.54 16.10 -1.98
C ARG A 129 9.39 15.61 -0.54
N ASP A 130 8.15 15.60 -0.07
CA ASP A 130 7.73 15.12 1.26
C ASP A 130 8.27 13.71 1.56
N LYS A 131 8.91 13.57 2.73
CA LYS A 131 9.52 12.34 3.23
C LYS A 131 8.56 11.40 3.93
N SER A 132 7.35 11.86 4.24
CA SER A 132 6.39 11.15 5.10
C SER A 132 6.17 9.70 4.67
N ALA A 133 6.14 9.42 3.36
CA ALA A 133 6.02 8.06 2.83
C ALA A 133 7.24 7.18 3.17
N THR A 134 8.46 7.70 3.02
CA THR A 134 9.70 6.99 3.41
C THR A 134 9.77 6.78 4.91
N ASP A 135 9.37 7.77 5.71
CA ASP A 135 9.36 7.63 7.18
C ASP A 135 8.32 6.59 7.65
N ASN A 136 7.16 6.55 7.00
CA ASN A 136 6.14 5.52 7.26
C ASN A 136 6.65 4.13 6.88
N ALA A 137 7.33 4.00 5.73
CA ALA A 137 7.94 2.75 5.31
C ALA A 137 9.01 2.28 6.30
N LEU A 138 9.90 3.18 6.72
CA LEU A 138 10.96 2.87 7.70
C LEU A 138 10.36 2.35 9.01
N ARG A 139 9.36 3.05 9.57
CA ARG A 139 8.68 2.60 10.80
C ARG A 139 7.99 1.24 10.65
N GLN A 140 7.39 0.98 9.48
CA GLN A 140 6.75 -0.31 9.23
C GLN A 140 7.78 -1.45 9.11
N PHE A 141 8.88 -1.22 8.40
CA PHE A 141 9.93 -2.21 8.25
C PHE A 141 10.66 -2.49 9.57
N ASP A 142 10.88 -1.48 10.39
CA ASP A 142 11.44 -1.62 11.74
C ASP A 142 10.60 -2.60 12.58
N GLY A 143 9.28 -2.39 12.64
CA GLY A 143 8.37 -3.32 13.32
C GLY A 143 8.39 -4.75 12.75
N VAL A 144 8.52 -4.91 11.43
CA VAL A 144 8.63 -6.23 10.78
C VAL A 144 9.95 -6.91 11.11
N SER A 145 11.06 -6.16 11.09
CA SER A 145 12.38 -6.66 11.46
C SER A 145 12.38 -7.14 12.91
N GLU A 146 11.93 -6.31 13.85
CA GLU A 146 11.89 -6.65 15.27
C GLU A 146 11.03 -7.88 15.55
N ARG A 147 9.80 -7.91 15.01
CA ARG A 147 8.81 -8.95 15.31
C ARG A 147 9.09 -10.26 14.57
N TYR A 148 9.65 -10.17 13.36
CA TYR A 148 9.83 -11.32 12.47
C TYR A 148 11.28 -11.51 12.01
N HIS A 149 12.26 -11.12 12.84
CA HIS A 149 13.70 -11.13 12.55
C HIS A 149 14.22 -12.45 11.95
N ALA A 150 13.71 -13.60 12.42
CA ALA A 150 14.12 -14.92 11.93
C ALA A 150 13.52 -15.29 10.55
N SER A 151 12.44 -14.62 10.14
CA SER A 151 11.75 -14.88 8.87
C SER A 151 12.49 -14.28 7.67
N ILE A 152 12.10 -14.69 6.46
CA ILE A 152 12.58 -14.03 5.24
C ILE A 152 12.14 -12.56 5.17
N TYR A 153 10.96 -12.22 5.70
CA TYR A 153 10.42 -10.87 5.67
C TYR A 153 11.12 -9.93 6.64
N GLY A 154 11.58 -10.43 7.80
CA GLY A 154 12.44 -9.66 8.71
C GLY A 154 13.74 -9.24 8.03
N ARG A 155 14.46 -10.18 7.41
CA ARG A 155 15.69 -9.87 6.65
C ARG A 155 15.45 -8.96 5.45
N LEU A 156 14.33 -9.13 4.75
CA LEU A 156 13.96 -8.22 3.66
C LEU A 156 13.63 -6.83 4.20
N ALA A 157 12.97 -6.72 5.36
CA ALA A 157 12.68 -5.47 6.01
C ALA A 157 13.96 -4.73 6.41
N ASP A 158 14.94 -5.41 7.02
CA ASP A 158 16.27 -4.85 7.32
C ASP A 158 16.91 -4.22 6.08
N TYR A 159 16.90 -4.98 4.98
CA TYR A 159 17.43 -4.49 3.71
C TYR A 159 16.68 -3.26 3.19
N ARG A 160 15.35 -3.21 3.35
CA ARG A 160 14.52 -2.05 2.97
C ARG A 160 14.70 -0.87 3.91
N MET A 161 14.97 -1.08 5.20
CA MET A 161 15.27 -0.01 6.15
C MET A 161 16.51 0.75 5.69
N GLY A 162 17.59 0.04 5.34
CA GLY A 162 18.79 0.67 4.77
C GLY A 162 18.48 1.49 3.52
N GLN A 163 17.60 1.02 2.62
CA GLN A 163 17.18 1.81 1.45
C GLN A 163 16.38 3.06 1.83
N CYS A 164 15.56 3.00 2.87
CA CYS A 164 14.82 4.15 3.40
C CYS A 164 15.78 5.18 4.00
N GLU A 165 16.73 4.74 4.83
CA GLU A 165 17.77 5.59 5.43
C GLU A 165 18.60 6.31 4.37
N GLN A 166 19.06 5.60 3.33
CA GLN A 166 19.77 6.20 2.20
C GLN A 166 18.95 7.31 1.53
N LYS A 167 17.64 7.10 1.32
CA LYS A 167 16.74 8.11 0.73
C LYS A 167 16.59 9.32 1.66
N LEU A 168 16.39 9.10 2.96
CA LEU A 168 16.21 10.16 3.96
C LEU A 168 17.48 11.01 4.11
N ALA A 169 18.63 10.36 4.24
CA ALA A 169 19.94 10.98 4.33
C ALA A 169 20.26 11.79 3.07
N SER A 170 19.96 11.23 1.89
CA SER A 170 20.20 11.93 0.63
C SER A 170 19.33 13.17 0.45
N HIS A 171 18.11 13.19 0.99
CA HIS A 171 17.31 14.42 1.05
C HIS A 171 17.94 15.45 2.01
N GLU A 172 18.37 15.03 3.20
CA GLU A 172 19.03 15.95 4.15
C GLU A 172 20.27 16.59 3.52
N LEU A 173 21.05 15.82 2.76
CA LEU A 173 22.22 16.34 2.04
C LEU A 173 21.81 17.38 1.00
N TYR A 174 20.77 17.09 0.20
CA TYR A 174 20.24 18.02 -0.79
C TYR A 174 19.79 19.34 -0.16
N VAL A 175 19.08 19.27 0.97
CA VAL A 175 18.63 20.45 1.72
C VAL A 175 19.82 21.21 2.30
N GLY A 176 20.81 20.50 2.84
CA GLY A 176 22.06 21.08 3.33
C GLY A 176 22.80 21.87 2.24
N ASP A 177 23.03 21.23 1.09
CA ASP A 177 23.66 21.85 -0.07
C ASP A 177 22.89 23.08 -0.56
N TYR A 178 21.56 23.02 -0.55
CA TYR A 178 20.71 24.15 -0.90
C TYR A 178 20.90 25.33 0.07
N TYR A 179 20.90 25.09 1.38
CA TYR A 179 21.11 26.14 2.39
C TYR A 179 22.48 26.80 2.28
N VAL A 180 23.54 26.01 2.11
CA VAL A 180 24.90 26.54 1.88
C VAL A 180 24.93 27.42 0.63
N LYS A 181 24.33 26.96 -0.47
CA LYS A 181 24.30 27.68 -1.74
C LYS A 181 23.64 29.06 -1.63
N ILE A 182 22.63 29.23 -0.78
CA ILE A 182 21.93 30.51 -0.57
C ILE A 182 22.55 31.35 0.56
N GLY A 183 23.73 30.98 1.06
CA GLY A 183 24.47 31.70 2.10
C GLY A 183 24.02 31.40 3.54
N GLN A 184 23.07 30.48 3.75
CA GLN A 184 22.63 30.04 5.07
C GLN A 184 23.53 28.90 5.59
N VAL A 185 24.80 29.19 5.79
CA VAL A 185 25.83 28.19 6.10
C VAL A 185 25.51 27.40 7.38
N THR A 186 25.12 28.07 8.46
CA THR A 186 24.78 27.41 9.74
C THR A 186 23.66 26.38 9.58
N ALA A 187 22.63 26.69 8.80
CA ALA A 187 21.52 25.76 8.54
C ALA A 187 21.99 24.55 7.70
N GLY A 188 22.87 24.77 6.72
CA GLY A 188 23.47 23.70 5.92
C GLY A 188 24.35 22.76 6.75
N LEU A 189 25.23 23.32 7.59
CA LEU A 189 26.09 22.54 8.49
C LEU A 189 25.28 21.70 9.49
N ALA A 190 24.18 22.24 10.02
CA ALA A 190 23.28 21.51 10.90
C ALA A 190 22.66 20.28 10.19
N ARG A 191 22.35 20.40 8.90
CA ARG A 191 21.83 19.28 8.10
C ARG A 191 22.89 18.19 7.88
N TYR A 192 24.13 18.58 7.58
CA TYR A 192 25.21 17.60 7.45
C TYR A 192 25.46 16.84 8.76
N ARG A 193 25.48 17.54 9.90
CA ARG A 193 25.62 16.91 11.23
C ARG A 193 24.50 15.92 11.50
N TYR A 194 23.26 16.30 11.20
CA TYR A 194 22.11 15.40 11.34
C TYR A 194 22.29 14.09 10.56
N ILE A 195 22.88 14.13 9.37
CA ILE A 195 23.16 12.91 8.59
C ILE A 195 24.16 12.01 9.33
N LEU A 196 25.22 12.58 9.91
CA LEU A 196 26.23 11.81 10.63
C LEU A 196 25.66 11.20 11.91
N ASP A 197 24.76 11.90 12.59
CA ASP A 197 24.15 11.45 13.84
C ASP A 197 23.11 10.34 13.62
N PHE A 198 22.28 10.47 12.59
CA PHE A 198 21.10 9.61 12.39
C PHE A 198 21.22 8.61 11.23
N TYR A 199 22.09 8.86 10.26
CA TYR A 199 22.28 7.99 9.09
C TYR A 199 23.78 7.73 8.78
N PRO A 200 24.61 7.34 9.77
CA PRO A 200 26.06 7.23 9.60
C PRO A 200 26.47 6.20 8.52
N SER A 201 25.66 5.18 8.28
CA SER A 201 25.88 4.14 7.26
C SER A 201 25.49 4.58 5.84
N SER A 202 25.03 5.82 5.66
CA SER A 202 24.56 6.31 4.36
C SER A 202 25.69 6.84 3.47
N ASP A 203 25.52 6.75 2.14
CA ASP A 203 26.45 7.41 1.20
C ASP A 203 26.48 8.94 1.42
N ALA A 204 25.36 9.49 1.85
CA ALA A 204 25.23 10.90 2.18
C ALA A 204 26.03 11.29 3.44
N ALA A 205 26.31 10.36 4.36
CA ALA A 205 27.14 10.62 5.53
C ALA A 205 28.60 10.87 5.13
N ILE A 206 29.14 10.11 4.16
CA ILE A 206 30.49 10.37 3.60
C ILE A 206 30.57 11.81 3.09
N LEU A 207 29.59 12.22 2.28
CA LEU A 207 29.55 13.57 1.71
C LEU A 207 29.32 14.63 2.80
N GLY A 208 28.47 14.36 3.79
CA GLY A 208 28.26 15.25 4.93
C GLY A 208 29.54 15.48 5.74
N ALA A 209 30.31 14.42 6.00
CA ALA A 209 31.60 14.48 6.68
C ALA A 209 32.62 15.28 5.86
N GLU A 210 32.70 15.03 4.54
CA GLU A 210 33.56 15.78 3.62
C GLU A 210 33.24 17.29 3.67
N ARG A 211 31.95 17.67 3.64
CA ARG A 211 31.52 19.08 3.72
C ARG A 211 31.78 19.73 5.07
N LEU A 212 31.94 18.94 6.12
CA LEU A 212 32.31 19.40 7.45
C LEU A 212 33.84 19.37 7.70
N GLY A 213 34.63 18.84 6.76
CA GLY A 213 36.07 18.64 6.95
C GLY A 213 36.41 17.54 7.98
N LEU A 214 35.52 16.55 8.15
CA LEU A 214 35.70 15.44 9.08
C LEU A 214 36.25 14.19 8.36
N PRO A 215 36.91 13.27 9.09
CA PRO A 215 37.32 11.97 8.56
C PRO A 215 36.12 11.20 7.98
N THR A 216 36.30 10.55 6.83
CA THR A 216 35.22 9.85 6.12
C THR A 216 35.20 8.35 6.36
N GLU A 217 36.26 7.78 6.94
CA GLU A 217 36.45 6.35 7.16
C GLU A 217 35.44 5.74 8.14
N ASP A 218 34.84 6.58 8.98
CA ASP A 218 33.83 6.20 9.97
C ASP A 218 32.40 6.18 9.40
N TYR A 219 32.20 6.54 8.12
CA TYR A 219 30.89 6.71 7.50
C TYR A 219 30.71 5.91 6.21
N GLY A 220 29.46 5.59 5.89
CA GLY A 220 29.07 4.90 4.67
C GLY A 220 28.65 3.44 4.86
N PRO A 221 28.24 2.75 3.78
CA PRO A 221 27.62 1.42 3.87
C PRO A 221 28.53 0.34 4.47
N ASP A 222 29.85 0.52 4.34
CA ASP A 222 30.87 -0.41 4.84
C ASP A 222 31.42 -0.01 6.22
N ALA A 223 30.91 1.08 6.81
CA ALA A 223 31.35 1.53 8.13
C ALA A 223 30.97 0.50 9.20
N PRO A 224 31.83 0.28 10.21
CA PRO A 224 31.51 -0.62 11.32
C PRO A 224 30.24 -0.13 12.03
N GLU A 225 29.28 -1.04 12.27
CA GLU A 225 28.03 -0.71 12.96
C GLU A 225 28.32 0.04 14.26
N ARG A 226 27.98 1.33 14.34
CA ARG A 226 27.92 2.04 15.61
C ARG A 226 26.72 1.48 16.37
N ASN A 227 27.01 0.61 17.33
CA ASN A 227 26.03 0.10 18.27
C ASN A 227 25.17 1.27 18.77
N SER A 228 23.86 1.21 18.57
CA SER A 228 22.87 2.30 18.64
C SER A 228 22.61 2.88 20.04
N GLY A 229 23.60 2.83 20.94
CA GLY A 229 23.64 3.60 22.18
C GLY A 229 24.16 5.00 21.91
N VAL A 230 23.27 5.89 21.47
CA VAL A 230 23.54 7.31 21.19
C VAL A 230 24.15 8.00 22.42
N GLU A 231 25.48 8.18 22.42
CA GLU A 231 26.16 9.17 23.25
C GLU A 231 26.36 10.41 22.37
N ILE A 232 25.52 11.42 22.56
CA ILE A 232 25.57 12.69 21.82
C ILE A 232 26.89 13.38 22.18
N VAL A 233 27.86 13.37 21.26
CA VAL A 233 29.04 14.22 21.39
C VAL A 233 28.62 15.63 20.98
N GLU A 234 28.34 16.49 21.96
CA GLU A 234 28.11 17.91 21.73
C GLU A 234 29.39 18.54 21.14
N ILE A 235 29.41 18.78 19.83
CA ILE A 235 30.46 19.58 19.19
C ILE A 235 30.06 21.06 19.31
N PRO A 236 30.78 21.89 20.08
CA PRO A 236 30.43 23.29 20.27
C PRO A 236 30.44 24.04 18.93
N ALA A 237 29.43 24.88 18.72
CA ALA A 237 29.18 25.60 17.47
C ALA A 237 30.34 26.53 17.02
N GLU A 238 31.26 26.85 17.94
CA GLU A 238 32.41 27.72 17.68
C GLU A 238 33.57 27.03 16.93
N SER A 239 33.61 25.70 16.85
CA SER A 239 34.73 24.98 16.22
C SER A 239 34.70 24.96 14.68
N VAL A 240 33.61 25.42 14.04
CA VAL A 240 33.40 25.32 12.58
C VAL A 240 33.59 26.66 11.86
N LEU A 241 33.80 27.75 12.59
CA LEU A 241 33.81 29.09 12.00
C LEU A 241 35.20 29.66 11.67
N ASP A 242 36.30 28.96 11.97
CA ASP A 242 37.62 29.61 12.00
C ASP A 242 38.64 29.22 10.91
N GLU A 243 38.31 28.43 9.88
CA GLU A 243 39.34 27.96 8.94
C GLU A 243 39.18 28.26 7.44
N ASN A 244 38.16 29.00 6.97
CA ASN A 244 38.03 29.28 5.52
C ASN A 244 37.46 30.65 5.14
N LEU A 245 38.18 31.72 5.47
CA LEU A 245 38.03 33.04 4.84
C LEU A 245 39.42 33.69 4.57
N GLY A 246 40.28 32.96 3.86
CA GLY A 246 41.49 33.49 3.26
C GLY A 246 41.23 34.11 1.89
N LEU A 247 40.58 35.28 1.87
CA LEU A 247 40.57 36.19 0.72
C LEU A 247 41.50 37.36 1.02
N GLU A 248 42.77 37.22 0.63
CA GLU A 248 43.62 38.29 0.10
C GLU A 248 44.46 37.75 -1.06
#